data_AF-X1W351-F1
#
_entry.id   AF-X1W351-F1
#
_cell.length_a   1.000
_cell.length_b   1.000
_cell.length_c   1.000
_cell.angle_alpha   90.00
_cell.angle_beta   90.00
_cell.angle_gamma   90.00
#
_symmetry.space_group_name_H-M   'P 1'
#
loop_
_entity.id
_entity.type
_entity.pdbx_description
1 polymer ?
#
loop_
_entity_poly.entity_id
_entity_poly.type
_entity_poly.pdbx_seq_one_letter_code
_entity_poly.pdbx_strand_id
1 'polypeptide(L)' 'MKLEKLSRKVADSFGLGHQMELGVLRHYIRTTSNIRLTTEIGNIKDAALLRILWEAGLSSELQDVVLERLKKVS' A
#
# COMPACT_ATOMS: atom_id res chain seq x y z
N MET A 1 1.99 -6.35 -8.58
CA MET A 1 1.69 -7.40 -7.55
C MET A 1 0.29 -7.18 -6.96
N LYS A 2 -0.20 -7.97 -5.97
CA LYS A 2 -1.58 -7.83 -5.46
C LYS A 2 -1.76 -6.53 -4.67
N LEU A 3 -0.80 -6.18 -3.82
CA LEU A 3 -0.78 -4.94 -3.04
C LEU A 3 -0.82 -3.70 -3.94
N GLU A 4 0.01 -3.69 -4.99
CA GLU A 4 0.07 -2.61 -5.98
C GLU A 4 -1.25 -2.45 -6.73
N LYS A 5 -1.88 -3.56 -7.16
CA LYS A 5 -3.18 -3.54 -7.83
C LYS A 5 -4.27 -2.95 -6.94
N LEU A 6 -4.29 -3.33 -5.66
CA LEU A 6 -5.24 -2.77 -4.69
C LEU A 6 -4.98 -1.28 -4.43
N SER A 7 -3.72 -0.88 -4.27
CA SER A 7 -3.34 0.52 -4.09
C SER A 7 -3.75 1.36 -5.30
N ARG A 8 -3.60 0.82 -6.52
CA ARG A 8 -4.03 1.49 -7.75
C ARG A 8 -5.54 1.67 -7.82
N LYS A 9 -6.32 0.67 -7.43
CA LYS A 9 -7.79 0.81 -7.32
C LYS A 9 -8.21 1.91 -6.35
N VAL A 10 -7.51 2.02 -5.21
CA VAL A 10 -7.75 3.11 -4.25
C VAL A 10 -7.41 4.47 -4.88
N ALA A 11 -6.30 4.56 -5.62
CA ALA A 11 -5.89 5.77 -6.33
C ALA A 11 -6.91 6.23 -7.37
N ASP A 12 -7.49 5.26 -8.09
CA ASP A 12 -8.41 5.48 -9.20
C ASP A 12 -9.87 5.68 -8.74
N SER A 13 -10.15 5.59 -7.43
CA SER A 13 -11.50 5.69 -6.86
C SER A 13 -11.68 6.92 -5.99
N PHE A 14 -12.92 7.40 -5.89
CA PHE A 14 -13.29 8.62 -5.16
C PHE A 14 -14.53 8.40 -4.29
N GLY A 15 -14.71 9.24 -3.27
CA GLY A 15 -15.89 9.22 -2.40
C GLY A 15 -16.12 7.86 -1.72
N LEU A 16 -17.33 7.32 -1.85
CA LEU A 16 -17.69 6.02 -1.26
C LEU A 16 -16.90 4.85 -1.85
N GLY A 17 -16.58 4.90 -3.16
CA GLY A 17 -15.77 3.87 -3.82
C GLY A 17 -14.36 3.80 -3.23
N HIS A 18 -13.76 4.97 -2.96
CA HIS A 18 -12.46 5.05 -2.31
C HIS A 18 -12.45 4.38 -0.93
N GLN A 19 -13.46 4.66 -0.10
CA GLN A 19 -13.56 4.05 1.23
C GLN A 19 -13.72 2.52 1.15
N MET A 20 -14.47 2.01 0.18
CA MET A 20 -14.61 0.58 -0.06
C MET A 20 -13.28 -0.07 -0.46
N GLU A 21 -12.60 0.49 -1.46
CA GLU A 21 -11.31 -0.05 -1.93
C GLU A 21 -10.23 0.05 -0.83
N LEU A 22 -10.24 1.14 -0.04
CA LEU A 22 -9.34 1.31 1.10
C LEU A 22 -9.61 0.25 2.18
N GLY A 23 -10.87 -0.11 2.39
CA GLY A 23 -11.27 -1.22 3.28
C GLY A 23 -10.73 -2.57 2.80
N VAL A 24 -10.78 -2.84 1.49
CA VAL A 24 -10.20 -4.07 0.90
C VAL A 24 -8.68 -4.08 1.06
N LEU A 25 -8.01 -2.95 0.82
CA LEU A 25 -6.57 -2.81 0.99
C LEU A 25 -6.16 -3.03 2.47
N ARG A 26 -6.87 -2.41 3.41
CA ARG A 26 -6.69 -2.62 4.87
C ARG A 26 -6.84 -4.08 5.26
N HIS A 27 -7.89 -4.74 4.77
CA HIS A 27 -8.12 -6.15 5.05
C HIS A 27 -6.96 -7.01 4.52
N TYR A 28 -6.49 -6.73 3.31
CA TYR A 28 -5.36 -7.45 2.72
C TYR A 28 -4.08 -7.26 3.53
N ILE A 29 -3.76 -6.03 3.93
CA ILE A 29 -2.60 -5.73 4.79
C ILE A 29 -2.69 -6.51 6.11
N ARG A 30 -3.84 -6.47 6.78
CA ARG A 30 -4.03 -7.15 8.08
C ARG A 30 -3.92 -8.68 8.01
N THR A 31 -4.28 -9.28 6.87
CA THR A 31 -4.33 -10.74 6.70
C THR A 31 -3.10 -11.32 6.01
N THR A 32 -2.18 -10.47 5.55
CA THR A 32 -0.97 -10.87 4.84
C THR A 32 0.24 -10.76 5.76
N SER A 33 1.18 -11.71 5.68
CA SER A 33 2.39 -11.67 6.49
C SER A 33 3.29 -10.49 6.15
N ASN A 34 3.98 -9.94 7.15
CA ASN A 34 4.91 -8.81 6.97
C ASN A 34 5.98 -9.13 5.92
N ILE A 35 6.54 -10.34 5.89
CA ILE A 35 7.55 -10.77 4.90
C ILE A 35 7.02 -10.58 3.47
N ARG A 36 5.79 -11.01 3.22
CA ARG A 36 5.17 -10.85 1.91
C ARG A 36 4.88 -9.39 1.60
N LEU A 37 4.34 -8.63 2.56
CA LEU A 37 4.08 -7.20 2.38
C LEU A 37 5.35 -6.42 2.07
N THR A 38 6.44 -6.65 2.80
CA THR A 38 7.76 -6.05 2.54
C THR A 38 8.23 -6.35 1.12
N THR A 39 8.05 -7.59 0.65
CA THR A 39 8.40 -7.99 -0.71
C THR A 39 7.53 -7.27 -1.74
N GLU A 40 6.22 -7.18 -1.51
CA GLU A 40 5.30 -6.49 -2.43
C GLU A 40 5.57 -4.97 -2.47
N ILE A 41 5.84 -4.34 -1.33
CA ILE A 41 6.23 -2.91 -1.22
C ILE A 41 7.51 -2.64 -2.01
N GLY A 42 8.54 -3.49 -1.84
CA GLY A 42 9.82 -3.34 -2.53
C GLY A 42 9.70 -3.36 -4.06
N ASN A 43 8.64 -3.95 -4.60
CA ASN A 43 8.37 -4.02 -6.04
C ASN A 43 7.55 -2.84 -6.58
N ILE A 44 6.93 -2.02 -5.71
CA ILE A 44 6.17 -0.85 -6.15
C ILE A 44 7.15 0.23 -6.62
N LYS A 45 6.93 0.77 -7.82
CA LYS A 45 7.75 1.81 -8.46
C LYS A 45 7.08 3.17 -8.54
N ASP A 46 5.86 3.28 -8.05
CA ASP A 46 5.05 4.48 -8.15
C ASP A 46 4.93 5.11 -6.75
N ALA A 47 5.50 6.30 -6.58
CA ALA A 47 5.48 7.02 -5.32
C ALA A 47 4.07 7.38 -4.85
N ALA A 48 3.12 7.59 -5.78
CA ALA A 48 1.73 7.85 -5.40
C ALA A 48 1.08 6.62 -4.76
N LEU A 49 1.35 5.42 -5.31
CA LEU A 49 0.85 4.18 -4.73
C LEU A 49 1.44 3.87 -3.36
N LEU A 50 2.72 4.21 -3.14
CA LEU A 50 3.36 4.07 -1.83
C LEU A 50 2.71 4.97 -0.76
N ARG A 51 2.25 6.17 -1.13
CA ARG A 51 1.52 7.07 -0.21
C ARG A 51 0.16 6.54 0.19
N ILE A 52 -0.54 5.86 -0.71
CA ILE A 52 -1.83 5.22 -0.39
C ILE A 52 -1.69 4.15 0.70
N LEU A 53 -0.55 3.44 0.72
CA LEU A 53 -0.30 2.45 1.76
C LEU A 53 -0.25 3.09 3.16
N TRP A 54 0.19 4.34 3.27
CA TRP A 54 0.17 5.10 4.53
C TRP A 54 -1.27 5.31 5.04
N GLU A 55 -2.20 5.67 4.16
CA GLU A 55 -3.63 5.84 4.48
C GLU A 55 -4.32 4.53 4.87
N ALA A 56 -3.77 3.41 4.40
CA ALA A 56 -4.26 2.07 4.69
C ALA A 56 -3.82 1.54 6.07
N GLY A 57 -3.02 2.30 6.85
CA GLY A 57 -2.70 1.95 8.23
C GLY A 57 -1.72 0.78 8.36
N LEU A 58 -0.52 0.96 7.81
CA LEU A 58 0.60 0.02 7.99
C LEU A 58 1.11 0.01 9.44
N SER A 59 1.65 -1.13 9.86
CA SER A 59 2.47 -1.21 11.09
C SER A 59 3.73 -0.35 10.96
N SER A 60 4.33 0.06 12.08
CA SER A 60 5.56 0.86 12.09
C SER A 60 6.68 0.23 11.27
N GLU A 61 6.87 -1.09 11.39
CA GLU A 61 7.85 -1.84 10.59
C GLU A 61 7.63 -1.68 9.07
N LEU A 62 6.39 -1.76 8.61
CA LEU A 62 6.08 -1.63 7.19
C LEU A 62 6.12 -0.17 6.72
N GLN A 63 5.86 0.79 7.61
CA GLN A 63 6.04 2.21 7.31
C GLN A 63 7.50 2.52 7.01
N ASP A 64 8.44 1.97 7.77
CA ASP A 64 9.88 2.13 7.52
C ASP A 64 10.26 1.58 6.14
N VAL A 65 9.76 0.39 5.78
CA VAL A 65 9.98 -0.20 4.45
C VAL A 65 9.44 0.71 3.34
N VAL A 66 8.26 1.30 3.52
CA VAL A 66 7.68 2.25 2.55
C VAL A 66 8.55 3.51 2.44
N LEU A 67 9.04 4.05 3.55
CA LEU A 67 9.91 5.23 3.56
C LEU A 67 11.24 4.97 2.86
N GLU A 68 11.89 3.84 3.14
CA GLU A 68 13.10 3.42 2.43
C GLU A 68 12.84 3.25 0.94
N ARG A 69 11.67 2.73 0.56
CA ARG A 69 11.31 2.57 -0.84
C ARG A 69 11.06 3.91 -1.52
N LEU A 70 10.34 4.83 -0.88
CA LEU A 70 10.08 6.18 -1.40
C LEU A 70 11.37 6.94 -1.71
N LYS A 71 12.39 6.82 -0.85
CA LYS A 71 13.73 7.41 -1.08
C LYS A 71 14.44 6.88 -2.33
N LYS A 72 14.11 5.68 -2.80
CA LYS A 72 14.71 5.04 -3.98
C LYS A 72 13.95 5.32 -5.27
N VAL A 73 12.73 5.83 -5.16
CA VAL A 73 11.78 5.98 -6.28
C VAL A 73 11.46 7.46 -6.56
N SER A 74 11.67 8.33 -5.57
CA SER A 74 11.70 9.79 -5.74
C SER A 74 13.03 10.23 -6.33
#